data_AF-A0A7G2RUX2-F1
#
_entry.id   AF-A0A7G2RUX2-F1
#
_cell.length_a   1.000
_cell.length_b   1.000
_cell.length_c   1.000
_cell.angle_alpha   90.00
_cell.angle_beta   90.00
_cell.angle_gamma   90.00
#
_symmetry.space_group_name_H-M   'P 1'
#
loop_
_entity.id
_entity.type
_entity.pdbx_description
1 polymer ?
#
loop_
_entity_poly.entity_id
_entity_poly.type
_entity_poly.pdbx_seq_one_letter_code
_entity_poly.pdbx_strand_id
1 'polypeptide(L)'
;MILLIRLFSWLDQLERAIAAWAETDERLLELDQIGNAMEREWLKTSPSRDKLDALRERLAVLDESLQKSARKFRLAMGDASRWSASFLSVVSAGFLILVALLSWYLGFRLVRLLKRTEQNFRSIFEQSAIGIIRIDTEGRIVNANRATYDILGYQPDELVPRPYWELVHPEDWDVAREERRAINSGAIDSYTAEHRLVRKDNTLLWARLTASRVWDAPSASAYFTTVLEDISESHRLSTELSYMATHDSLTGLINRREFEHQLASHLGRARSSRRGSHLPRPLTPPGIRFRTTAVPTSHCWAS
;
A
#
# COMPACT_ATOMS: atom_id res chain seq x y z
N MET A 1 14.08 -48.78 16.23
CA MET A 1 13.20 -49.48 17.20
C MET A 1 13.43 -49.01 18.64
N ILE A 2 14.66 -49.04 19.16
CA ILE A 2 15.01 -48.63 20.54
C ILE A 2 14.64 -47.17 20.88
N LEU A 3 14.78 -46.24 19.93
CA LEU A 3 14.46 -44.82 20.14
C LEU A 3 12.94 -44.55 20.24
N LEU A 4 12.15 -45.34 19.52
CA LEU A 4 10.68 -45.31 19.59
C LEU A 4 10.20 -45.88 20.93
N ILE A 5 10.82 -46.97 21.41
CA ILE A 5 10.52 -47.57 22.71
C ILE A 5 10.83 -46.60 23.86
N ARG A 6 11.94 -45.82 23.78
CA ARG A 6 12.27 -44.80 24.78
C ARG A 6 11.35 -43.57 24.77
N LEU A 7 10.84 -43.16 23.60
CA LEU A 7 9.95 -42.00 23.51
C LEU A 7 8.56 -42.31 24.09
N PHE A 8 8.16 -43.57 24.02
CA PHE A 8 6.85 -44.06 24.46
C PHE A 8 6.93 -44.93 25.73
N SER A 9 8.08 -45.01 26.41
CA SER A 9 8.23 -45.82 27.63
C SER A 9 7.46 -45.26 28.83
N TRP A 10 6.90 -44.05 28.74
CA TRP A 10 5.97 -43.52 29.74
C TRP A 10 4.57 -44.16 29.66
N LEU A 11 4.32 -44.99 28.63
CA LEU A 11 3.03 -45.65 28.45
C LEU A 11 3.00 -46.98 29.19
N ASP A 12 2.28 -46.99 30.30
CA ASP A 12 2.01 -48.16 31.13
C ASP A 12 1.56 -49.38 30.29
N GLN A 13 0.82 -49.17 29.19
CA GLN A 13 0.41 -50.24 28.28
C GLN A 13 1.57 -50.87 27.48
N LEU A 14 2.54 -50.07 27.04
CA LEU A 14 3.73 -50.55 26.32
C LEU A 14 4.71 -51.24 27.28
N GLU A 15 4.86 -50.72 28.49
CA GLU A 15 5.66 -51.34 29.55
C GLU A 15 5.14 -52.74 29.89
N ARG A 16 3.82 -52.90 30.05
CA ARG A 16 3.19 -54.21 30.27
C ARG A 16 3.41 -55.20 29.12
N ALA A 17 3.36 -54.74 27.87
CA ALA A 17 3.62 -55.59 26.72
C ALA A 17 5.10 -56.02 26.63
N ILE A 18 6.03 -55.11 26.91
CA ILE A 18 7.48 -55.38 26.92
C ILE A 18 7.83 -56.32 28.08
N ALA A 19 7.27 -56.11 29.26
CA ALA A 19 7.48 -57.00 30.42
C ALA A 19 6.97 -58.42 30.16
N ALA A 20 5.80 -58.56 29.52
CA ALA A 20 5.26 -59.86 29.14
C ALA A 20 6.13 -60.59 28.09
N TRP A 21 6.84 -59.85 27.23
CA TRP A 21 7.78 -60.42 26.26
C TRP A 21 9.09 -60.84 26.92
N ALA A 22 9.67 -60.00 27.78
CA ALA A 22 10.90 -60.31 28.50
C ALA A 22 10.78 -61.57 29.38
N GLU A 23 9.59 -61.87 29.91
CA GLU A 23 9.31 -63.10 30.68
C GLU A 23 9.38 -64.39 29.84
N THR A 24 9.46 -64.30 28.50
CA THR A 24 9.49 -65.47 27.61
C THR A 24 10.90 -65.92 27.20
N ASP A 25 11.92 -65.07 27.38
CA ASP A 25 13.29 -65.36 26.93
C ASP A 25 13.87 -66.63 27.59
N GLU A 26 13.64 -66.81 28.89
CA GLU A 26 14.09 -68.00 29.64
C GLU A 26 13.42 -69.29 29.14
N ARG A 27 12.13 -69.21 28.78
CA ARG A 27 11.34 -70.35 28.29
C ARG A 27 11.72 -70.74 26.86
N LEU A 28 12.12 -69.78 26.02
CA LEU A 28 12.63 -70.05 24.68
C LEU A 28 13.99 -70.77 24.73
N LEU A 29 14.86 -70.38 25.66
CA LEU A 29 16.11 -71.09 25.92
C LEU A 29 15.87 -72.53 26.40
N GLU A 30 14.88 -72.74 27.27
CA GLU A 30 14.51 -74.10 27.72
C GLU A 30 13.95 -74.96 26.57
N LEU A 31 13.19 -74.38 25.64
CA LEU A 31 12.67 -75.08 24.46
C LEU A 31 13.80 -75.58 23.57
N ASP A 32 14.81 -74.74 23.32
CA ASP A 32 16.01 -75.10 22.57
C ASP A 32 16.80 -76.23 23.28
N GLN A 33 16.95 -76.15 24.60
CA GLN A 33 17.61 -77.20 25.38
C GLN A 33 16.88 -78.54 25.31
N ILE A 34 15.54 -78.54 25.38
CA ILE A 34 14.72 -79.76 25.24
C ILE A 34 14.86 -80.34 23.83
N GLY A 35 14.79 -79.51 22.78
CA GLY A 35 14.97 -79.94 21.40
C GLY A 35 16.33 -80.62 21.17
N ASN A 36 17.40 -79.96 21.62
CA ASN A 36 18.77 -80.49 21.55
C ASN A 36 18.95 -81.77 22.39
N ALA A 37 18.22 -81.93 23.50
CA ALA A 37 18.24 -83.16 24.30
C ALA A 37 17.50 -84.31 23.62
N MET A 38 16.34 -84.04 23.01
CA MET A 38 15.56 -85.02 22.26
C MET A 38 16.34 -85.53 21.04
N GLU A 39 16.96 -84.64 20.28
CA GLU A 39 17.78 -85.01 19.12
C GLU A 39 18.96 -85.91 19.52
N ARG A 40 19.68 -85.56 20.60
CA ARG A 40 20.80 -86.35 21.12
C ARG A 40 20.39 -87.74 21.60
N GLU A 41 19.21 -87.90 22.20
CA GLU A 41 18.72 -89.23 22.60
C GLU A 41 18.22 -90.03 21.39
N TRP A 42 17.63 -89.38 20.38
CA TRP A 42 17.16 -90.03 19.16
C TRP A 42 18.28 -90.59 18.27
N LEU A 43 19.43 -89.92 18.24
CA LEU A 43 20.60 -90.35 17.46
C LEU A 43 21.38 -91.52 18.08
N LYS A 44 21.00 -92.02 19.27
CA LYS A 44 21.66 -93.17 19.91
C LYS A 44 21.20 -94.49 19.29
N THR A 45 22.09 -95.49 19.29
CA THR A 45 21.85 -96.83 18.74
C THR A 45 20.70 -97.59 19.42
N SER A 46 20.36 -97.22 20.66
CA SER A 46 19.17 -97.72 21.38
C SER A 46 18.57 -96.60 22.24
N PRO A 47 17.58 -95.85 21.74
CA PRO A 47 16.97 -94.74 22.48
C PRO A 47 16.15 -95.24 23.67
N SER A 48 16.28 -94.54 24.80
CA SER A 48 15.51 -94.84 26.02
C SER A 48 14.12 -94.21 25.95
N ARG A 49 13.08 -95.05 26.00
CA ARG A 49 11.68 -94.59 26.00
C ARG A 49 11.35 -93.71 27.20
N ASP A 50 11.78 -94.12 28.40
CA ASP A 50 11.54 -93.35 29.63
C ASP A 50 12.11 -91.92 29.58
N LYS A 51 13.30 -91.75 28.97
CA LYS A 51 13.89 -90.42 28.78
C LYS A 51 13.15 -89.58 27.74
N LEU A 52 12.71 -90.20 26.65
CA LEU A 52 11.92 -89.52 25.63
C LEU A 52 10.54 -89.10 26.16
N ASP A 53 9.92 -89.94 26.99
CA ASP A 53 8.64 -89.64 27.64
C ASP A 53 8.79 -88.51 28.66
N ALA A 54 9.87 -88.50 29.46
CA ALA A 54 10.18 -87.39 30.37
C ALA A 54 10.45 -86.06 29.65
N LEU A 55 11.17 -86.09 28.51
CA LEU A 55 11.38 -84.90 27.68
C LEU A 55 10.08 -84.40 27.05
N ARG A 56 9.19 -85.32 26.64
CA ARG A 56 7.88 -84.99 26.09
C ARG A 56 6.95 -84.37 27.14
N GLU A 57 6.98 -84.87 28.37
CA GLU A 57 6.22 -84.29 29.49
C GLU A 57 6.73 -82.88 29.81
N ARG A 58 8.05 -82.68 29.86
CA ARG A 58 8.65 -81.34 30.06
C ARG A 58 8.31 -80.37 28.93
N LEU A 59 8.28 -80.85 27.68
CA LEU A 59 7.85 -80.06 26.53
C LEU A 59 6.37 -79.65 26.64
N ALA A 60 5.49 -80.54 27.10
CA ALA A 60 4.07 -80.23 27.29
C ALA A 60 3.84 -79.15 28.36
N VAL A 61 4.57 -79.22 29.48
CA VAL A 61 4.53 -78.19 30.54
C VAL A 61 5.04 -76.85 30.00
N LEU A 62 6.12 -76.88 29.21
CA LEU A 62 6.68 -75.67 28.61
C LEU A 62 5.73 -75.04 27.57
N ASP A 63 5.08 -75.85 26.74
CA ASP A 63 4.07 -75.40 25.77
C ASP A 63 2.90 -74.68 26.47
N GLU A 64 2.34 -75.26 27.54
CA GLU A 64 1.26 -74.62 28.31
C GLU A 64 1.70 -73.26 28.88
N SER A 65 2.92 -73.20 29.41
CA SER A 65 3.53 -71.98 29.95
C SER A 65 3.73 -70.91 28.87
N LEU A 66 4.27 -71.29 27.71
CA LEU A 66 4.46 -70.42 26.54
C LEU A 66 3.12 -69.91 25.99
N GLN A 67 2.11 -70.77 25.88
CA GLN A 67 0.76 -70.37 25.46
C GLN A 67 0.12 -69.35 26.41
N LYS A 68 0.35 -69.50 27.73
CA LYS A 68 -0.12 -68.54 28.74
C LYS A 68 0.57 -67.18 28.56
N SER A 69 1.88 -67.16 28.34
CA SER A 69 2.62 -65.92 28.10
C SER A 69 2.25 -65.26 26.76
N ALA A 70 2.09 -66.04 25.69
CA ALA A 70 1.61 -65.55 24.41
C ALA A 70 0.21 -64.91 24.51
N ARG A 71 -0.69 -65.49 25.32
CA ARG A 71 -2.02 -64.91 25.58
C ARG A 71 -1.92 -63.58 26.32
N LYS A 72 -1.09 -63.47 27.35
CA LYS A 72 -0.85 -62.21 28.09
C LYS A 72 -0.32 -61.12 27.16
N PHE A 73 0.69 -61.45 26.34
CA PHE A 73 1.27 -60.52 25.37
C PHE A 73 0.21 -60.03 24.36
N ARG A 74 -0.58 -60.95 23.80
CA ARG A 74 -1.64 -60.60 22.84
C ARG A 74 -2.69 -59.66 23.44
N LEU A 75 -3.08 -59.85 24.71
CA LEU A 75 -4.01 -58.96 25.41
C LEU A 75 -3.39 -57.57 25.63
N ALA A 76 -2.15 -57.52 26.13
CA ALA A 76 -1.44 -56.26 26.37
C ALA A 76 -1.26 -55.44 25.08
N MET A 77 -0.89 -56.09 23.96
CA MET A 77 -0.78 -55.43 22.66
C MET A 77 -2.13 -54.90 22.14
N GLY A 78 -3.21 -55.65 22.36
CA GLY A 78 -4.57 -55.22 22.01
C GLY A 78 -5.01 -53.97 22.78
N ASP A 79 -4.72 -53.92 24.09
CA ASP A 79 -5.00 -52.75 24.92
C ASP A 79 -4.14 -51.54 24.53
N ALA A 80 -2.85 -51.74 24.28
CA ALA A 80 -1.94 -50.68 23.84
C ALA A 80 -2.38 -50.08 22.49
N SER A 81 -2.83 -50.91 21.55
CA SER A 81 -3.33 -50.47 20.24
C SER A 81 -4.58 -49.61 20.37
N ARG A 82 -5.59 -50.07 21.13
CA ARG A 82 -6.84 -49.32 21.37
C ARG A 82 -6.59 -47.99 22.08
N TRP A 83 -5.70 -48.01 23.07
CA TRP A 83 -5.31 -46.81 23.80
C TRP A 83 -4.64 -45.81 22.87
N SER A 84 -3.69 -46.26 22.04
CA SER A 84 -2.96 -45.39 21.10
C SER A 84 -3.89 -44.76 20.06
N ALA A 85 -4.83 -45.53 19.53
CA ALA A 85 -5.83 -45.03 18.58
C ALA A 85 -6.74 -43.96 19.21
N SER A 86 -7.18 -44.18 20.45
CA SER A 86 -8.02 -43.23 21.18
C SER A 86 -7.26 -41.94 21.50
N PHE A 87 -6.02 -42.07 21.96
CA PHE A 87 -5.13 -40.93 22.21
C PHE A 87 -4.92 -40.09 20.95
N LEU A 88 -4.58 -40.73 19.83
CA LEU A 88 -4.36 -40.04 18.56
C LEU A 88 -5.63 -39.32 18.09
N SER A 89 -6.80 -39.95 18.22
CA SER A 89 -8.09 -39.34 17.87
C SER A 89 -8.40 -38.09 18.70
N VAL A 90 -8.17 -38.14 20.02
CA VAL A 90 -8.37 -36.99 20.92
C VAL A 90 -7.42 -35.84 20.58
N VAL A 91 -6.14 -36.15 20.34
CA VAL A 91 -5.15 -35.14 19.94
C VAL A 91 -5.52 -34.51 18.60
N SER A 92 -5.94 -35.31 17.61
CA SER A 92 -6.39 -34.81 16.31
C SER A 92 -7.64 -33.93 16.43
N ALA A 93 -8.63 -34.33 17.24
CA ALA A 93 -9.83 -33.53 17.47
C ALA A 93 -9.50 -32.18 18.15
N GLY A 94 -8.64 -32.19 19.17
CA GLY A 94 -8.17 -30.98 19.83
C GLY A 94 -7.43 -30.04 18.87
N PHE A 95 -6.57 -30.59 18.02
CA PHE A 95 -5.87 -29.81 16.99
C PHE A 95 -6.84 -29.16 16.00
N LEU A 96 -7.86 -29.89 15.52
CA LEU A 96 -8.86 -29.35 14.59
C LEU A 96 -9.69 -28.23 15.25
N ILE A 97 -10.09 -28.40 16.50
CA ILE A 97 -10.80 -27.36 17.27
C ILE A 97 -9.93 -26.12 17.41
N LEU A 98 -8.65 -26.28 17.74
CA LEU A 98 -7.71 -25.17 17.85
C LEU A 98 -7.58 -24.40 16.52
N VAL A 99 -7.43 -25.11 15.40
CA VAL A 99 -7.34 -24.49 14.07
C VAL A 99 -8.64 -23.76 13.71
N ALA A 100 -9.81 -24.34 14.01
CA ALA A 100 -11.10 -23.71 13.74
C ALA A 100 -11.30 -22.43 14.58
N LEU A 101 -10.97 -22.47 15.87
CA LEU A 101 -11.03 -21.30 16.76
C LEU A 101 -10.05 -20.22 16.33
N LEU A 102 -8.84 -20.60 15.92
CA LEU A 102 -7.83 -19.66 15.41
C LEU A 102 -8.32 -19.00 14.11
N SER A 103 -8.87 -19.79 13.17
CA SER A 103 -9.42 -19.29 11.92
C SER A 103 -10.59 -18.32 12.16
N TRP A 104 -11.53 -18.67 13.05
CA TRP A 104 -12.60 -17.77 13.46
C TRP A 104 -12.01 -16.48 14.08
N TYR A 105 -11.11 -16.59 15.04
CA TYR A 105 -10.51 -15.44 15.71
C TYR A 105 -9.83 -14.48 14.72
N LEU A 106 -9.03 -15.01 13.77
CA LEU A 106 -8.38 -14.20 12.74
C LEU A 106 -9.40 -13.53 11.80
N GLY A 107 -10.39 -14.28 11.30
CA GLY A 107 -11.41 -13.74 10.41
C GLY A 107 -12.20 -12.61 11.08
N PHE A 108 -12.59 -12.81 12.33
CA PHE A 108 -13.31 -11.81 13.11
C PHE A 108 -12.47 -10.56 13.39
N ARG A 109 -11.17 -10.72 13.70
CA ARG A 109 -10.24 -9.61 13.88
C ARG A 109 -10.06 -8.83 12.58
N LEU A 110 -9.94 -9.50 11.45
CA LEU A 110 -9.76 -8.86 10.15
C LEU A 110 -10.98 -8.01 9.76
N VAL A 111 -12.20 -8.55 9.90
CA VAL A 111 -13.44 -7.81 9.63
C VAL A 111 -13.57 -6.58 10.53
N ARG A 112 -13.25 -6.71 11.83
CA ARG A 112 -13.26 -5.55 12.74
C ARG A 112 -12.23 -4.50 12.38
N LEU A 113 -11.03 -4.90 11.97
CA LEU A 113 -9.98 -3.98 11.52
C LEU A 113 -10.43 -3.23 10.27
N LEU A 114 -10.94 -3.95 9.26
CA LEU A 114 -11.45 -3.35 8.03
C LEU A 114 -12.53 -2.30 8.32
N LYS A 115 -13.54 -2.67 9.13
CA LYS A 115 -14.63 -1.75 9.48
C LYS A 115 -14.14 -0.51 10.22
N ARG A 116 -13.16 -0.65 11.12
CA ARG A 116 -12.59 0.50 11.87
C ARG A 116 -11.79 1.42 10.95
N THR A 117 -10.98 0.86 10.05
CA THR A 117 -10.21 1.64 9.09
C THR A 117 -11.12 2.36 8.11
N GLU A 118 -12.16 1.70 7.62
CA GLU A 118 -13.18 2.31 6.74
C GLU A 118 -13.91 3.45 7.45
N GLN A 119 -14.35 3.26 8.70
CA GLN A 119 -15.01 4.31 9.48
C GLN A 119 -14.07 5.49 9.74
N ASN A 120 -12.81 5.25 10.10
CA ASN A 120 -11.83 6.31 10.28
C ASN A 120 -11.58 7.08 8.99
N PHE A 121 -11.40 6.36 7.86
CA PHE A 121 -11.21 6.98 6.56
C PHE A 121 -12.43 7.81 6.17
N ARG A 122 -13.65 7.27 6.36
CA ARG A 122 -14.89 7.99 6.08
C ARG A 122 -15.04 9.22 6.97
N SER A 123 -14.70 9.13 8.26
CA SER A 123 -14.71 10.29 9.15
C SER A 123 -13.70 11.35 8.71
N ILE A 124 -12.47 10.98 8.36
CA ILE A 124 -11.46 11.92 7.85
C ILE A 124 -11.94 12.56 6.55
N PHE A 125 -12.51 11.76 5.64
CA PHE A 125 -13.06 12.24 4.38
C PHE A 125 -14.19 13.24 4.62
N GLU A 126 -15.17 12.93 5.46
CA GLU A 126 -16.36 13.76 5.70
C GLU A 126 -16.13 14.95 6.65
N GLN A 127 -15.19 14.85 7.59
CA GLN A 127 -14.92 15.88 8.60
C GLN A 127 -13.69 16.75 8.28
N SER A 128 -12.99 16.49 7.17
CA SER A 128 -11.93 17.37 6.68
C SER A 128 -12.49 18.76 6.40
N ALA A 129 -11.78 19.81 6.81
CA ALA A 129 -12.11 21.19 6.46
C ALA A 129 -11.77 21.52 4.99
N ILE A 130 -11.05 20.62 4.32
CA ILE A 130 -10.63 20.72 2.93
C ILE A 130 -11.60 19.88 2.08
N GLY A 131 -12.03 20.42 0.95
CA GLY A 131 -12.87 19.71 -0.01
C GLY A 131 -12.11 18.55 -0.66
N ILE A 132 -12.78 17.42 -0.84
CA ILE A 132 -12.23 16.26 -1.55
C ILE A 132 -13.26 15.85 -2.59
N ILE A 133 -12.82 15.73 -3.83
CA ILE A 133 -13.67 15.47 -4.99
C ILE A 133 -13.09 14.27 -5.74
N ARG A 134 -13.93 13.30 -6.06
CA ARG A 134 -13.62 12.21 -6.98
C ARG A 134 -14.20 12.56 -8.34
N ILE A 135 -13.37 12.52 -9.36
CA ILE A 135 -13.71 12.85 -10.74
C ILE A 135 -13.40 11.63 -11.62
N ASP A 136 -14.32 11.25 -12.51
CA ASP A 136 -14.08 10.18 -13.47
C ASP A 136 -13.16 10.60 -14.63
N THR A 137 -12.88 9.67 -15.56
CA THR A 137 -12.07 9.95 -16.76
C THR A 137 -12.73 10.90 -17.75
N GLU A 138 -14.04 11.09 -17.67
CA GLU A 138 -14.78 12.07 -18.49
C GLU A 138 -14.76 13.46 -17.86
N GLY A 139 -14.22 13.60 -16.64
CA GLY A 139 -14.17 14.85 -15.90
C GLY A 139 -15.47 15.20 -15.17
N ARG A 140 -16.34 14.21 -14.90
CA ARG A 140 -17.54 14.40 -14.10
C ARG A 140 -17.26 14.10 -12.64
N ILE A 141 -17.84 14.90 -11.75
CA ILE A 141 -17.75 14.70 -10.32
C ILE A 141 -18.61 13.48 -9.95
N VAL A 142 -17.98 12.39 -9.53
CA VAL A 142 -18.70 11.16 -9.13
C VAL A 142 -18.96 11.10 -7.63
N ASN A 143 -18.15 11.79 -6.84
CA ASN A 143 -18.32 11.86 -5.39
C ASN A 143 -17.61 13.10 -4.84
N ALA A 144 -18.11 13.67 -3.74
CA ALA A 144 -17.41 14.70 -3.01
C ALA A 144 -17.72 14.60 -1.51
N ASN A 145 -16.81 15.09 -0.67
CA ASN A 145 -17.06 15.16 0.78
C ASN A 145 -17.93 16.36 1.16
N ARG A 146 -18.40 16.37 2.41
CA ARG A 146 -19.20 17.47 2.96
C ARG A 146 -18.57 18.86 2.80
N ALA A 147 -17.26 18.99 3.04
CA ALA A 147 -16.59 20.28 2.91
C ALA A 147 -16.64 20.83 1.49
N THR A 148 -16.57 20.01 0.44
CA THR A 148 -16.75 20.49 -0.94
C THR A 148 -18.12 21.11 -1.14
N TYR A 149 -19.18 20.47 -0.64
CA TYR A 149 -20.56 20.99 -0.72
C TYR A 149 -20.68 22.34 -0.01
N ASP A 150 -20.13 22.43 1.20
CA ASP A 150 -20.14 23.65 2.02
C ASP A 150 -19.32 24.79 1.37
N ILE A 151 -18.14 24.49 0.82
CA ILE A 151 -17.24 25.46 0.16
C ILE A 151 -17.85 26.01 -1.14
N LEU A 152 -18.48 25.14 -1.94
CA LEU A 152 -19.04 25.53 -3.24
C LEU A 152 -20.50 26.00 -3.17
N GLY A 153 -21.20 25.72 -2.06
CA GLY A 153 -22.60 26.07 -1.84
C GLY A 153 -23.60 25.17 -2.59
N TYR A 154 -23.21 23.96 -2.98
CA TYR A 154 -24.07 23.01 -3.69
C TYR A 154 -24.57 21.89 -2.77
N GLN A 155 -25.77 21.37 -3.04
CA GLN A 155 -26.21 20.12 -2.42
C GLN A 155 -25.60 18.89 -3.13
N PRO A 156 -25.53 17.72 -2.47
CA PRO A 156 -24.95 16.50 -3.05
C PRO A 156 -25.51 16.13 -4.41
N ASP A 157 -26.85 16.14 -4.54
CA ASP A 157 -27.56 15.77 -5.77
C ASP A 157 -27.45 16.82 -6.88
N GLU A 158 -26.96 18.02 -6.56
CA GLU A 158 -26.78 19.11 -7.51
C GLU A 158 -25.37 19.14 -8.07
N LEU A 159 -24.36 18.75 -7.28
CA LEU A 159 -22.95 18.76 -7.68
C LEU A 159 -22.54 17.48 -8.39
N VAL A 160 -23.10 16.33 -8.01
CA VAL A 160 -22.88 15.04 -8.67
C VAL A 160 -24.03 14.81 -9.66
N PRO A 161 -23.82 14.59 -10.99
CA PRO A 161 -22.55 14.37 -11.69
C PRO A 161 -22.10 15.54 -12.58
N ARG A 162 -22.04 16.77 -12.05
CA ARG A 162 -21.63 17.93 -12.85
C ARG A 162 -20.19 17.77 -13.34
N PRO A 163 -19.88 18.26 -14.55
CA PRO A 163 -18.50 18.32 -14.99
C PRO A 163 -17.73 19.39 -14.21
N TYR A 164 -16.52 19.07 -13.78
CA TYR A 164 -15.76 19.97 -12.91
C TYR A 164 -15.41 21.31 -13.57
N TRP A 165 -15.26 21.34 -14.90
CA TRP A 165 -14.89 22.56 -15.64
C TRP A 165 -15.99 23.64 -15.65
N GLU A 166 -17.25 23.27 -15.39
CA GLU A 166 -18.35 24.25 -15.21
C GLU A 166 -18.17 25.07 -13.92
N LEU A 167 -17.41 24.56 -12.95
CA LEU A 167 -17.10 25.27 -11.72
C LEU A 167 -15.91 26.23 -11.88
N VAL A 168 -15.11 26.08 -12.94
CA VAL A 168 -13.92 26.91 -13.18
C VAL A 168 -14.30 28.15 -13.96
N HIS A 169 -13.83 29.32 -13.52
CA HIS A 169 -14.03 30.58 -14.21
C HIS A 169 -13.52 30.50 -15.67
N PRO A 170 -14.24 31.03 -16.68
CA PRO A 170 -13.90 30.85 -18.09
C PRO A 170 -12.49 31.32 -18.48
N GLU A 171 -12.00 32.39 -17.87
CA GLU A 171 -10.63 32.90 -18.11
C GLU A 171 -9.54 31.96 -17.58
N ASP A 172 -9.87 31.07 -16.64
CA ASP A 172 -8.93 30.15 -16.01
C ASP A 172 -8.95 28.76 -16.65
N TRP A 173 -9.69 28.55 -17.74
CA TRP A 173 -9.77 27.26 -18.44
C TRP A 173 -8.42 26.79 -19.02
N ASP A 174 -7.58 27.74 -19.45
CA ASP A 174 -6.25 27.45 -19.99
C ASP A 174 -5.17 27.33 -18.90
N VAL A 175 -5.49 27.68 -17.65
CA VAL A 175 -4.59 27.46 -16.52
C VAL A 175 -4.38 25.95 -16.34
N ALA A 176 -3.11 25.56 -16.16
CA ALA A 176 -2.67 24.18 -16.01
C ALA A 176 -3.11 23.22 -17.13
N ARG A 177 -3.28 23.73 -18.36
CA ARG A 177 -3.76 22.93 -19.51
C ARG A 177 -2.76 21.83 -19.91
N GLU A 178 -1.46 22.06 -19.77
CA GLU A 178 -0.42 21.09 -20.11
C GLU A 178 -0.35 19.97 -19.06
N GLU A 179 -0.37 20.34 -17.79
CA GLU A 179 -0.42 19.44 -16.63
C GLU A 179 -1.67 18.58 -16.66
N ARG A 180 -2.83 19.18 -16.98
CA ARG A 180 -4.09 18.45 -17.16
C ARG A 180 -4.01 17.41 -18.28
N ARG A 181 -3.33 17.71 -19.39
CA ARG A 181 -3.10 16.70 -20.43
C ARG A 181 -2.13 15.60 -19.96
N ALA A 182 -1.08 15.99 -19.26
CA ALA A 182 -0.07 15.06 -18.75
C ALA A 182 -0.64 14.10 -17.71
N ILE A 183 -1.52 14.55 -16.81
CA ILE A 183 -2.17 13.66 -15.83
C ILE A 183 -3.16 12.72 -16.53
N ASN A 184 -3.90 13.21 -17.53
CA ASN A 184 -4.87 12.38 -18.28
C ASN A 184 -4.18 11.28 -19.09
N SER A 185 -3.01 11.56 -19.67
CA SER A 185 -2.20 10.55 -20.35
C SER A 185 -1.45 9.63 -19.39
N GLY A 186 -1.38 9.97 -18.10
CA GLY A 186 -0.58 9.26 -17.11
C GLY A 186 0.92 9.57 -17.16
N ALA A 187 1.33 10.65 -17.82
CA ALA A 187 2.72 11.12 -17.84
C ALA A 187 3.16 11.72 -16.49
N ILE A 188 2.20 12.23 -15.70
CA ILE A 188 2.39 12.65 -14.31
C ILE A 188 1.30 12.04 -13.43
N ASP A 189 1.61 11.80 -12.16
CA ASP A 189 0.66 11.23 -11.19
C ASP A 189 -0.19 12.30 -10.50
N SER A 190 0.31 13.54 -10.41
CA SER A 190 -0.41 14.64 -9.78
C SER A 190 0.05 16.01 -10.29
N TYR A 191 -0.81 17.03 -10.13
CA TYR A 191 -0.45 18.43 -10.31
C TYR A 191 -1.26 19.32 -9.35
N THR A 192 -0.78 20.54 -9.12
CA THR A 192 -1.48 21.55 -8.33
C THR A 192 -1.62 22.83 -9.14
N ALA A 193 -2.80 23.44 -9.10
CA ALA A 193 -3.09 24.70 -9.76
C ALA A 193 -4.04 25.56 -8.91
N GLU A 194 -3.92 26.87 -9.03
CA GLU A 194 -4.84 27.82 -8.39
C GLU A 194 -5.82 28.35 -9.44
N HIS A 195 -7.12 28.24 -9.16
CA HIS A 195 -8.19 28.63 -10.06
C HIS A 195 -9.22 29.49 -9.32
N ARG A 196 -9.85 30.41 -10.04
CA ARG A 196 -11.11 31.02 -9.60
C ARG A 196 -12.24 30.05 -9.87
N LEU A 197 -12.94 29.65 -8.82
CA LEU A 197 -14.14 28.83 -8.90
C LEU A 197 -15.39 29.69 -8.77
N VAL A 198 -16.44 29.28 -9.47
CA VAL A 198 -17.78 29.88 -9.43
C VAL A 198 -18.66 29.03 -8.53
N ARG A 199 -19.10 29.62 -7.42
CA ARG A 199 -20.04 28.99 -6.46
C ARG A 199 -21.45 28.97 -7.03
N LYS A 200 -22.37 28.23 -6.37
CA LYS A 200 -23.79 28.16 -6.79
C LYS A 200 -24.48 29.52 -6.82
N ASP A 201 -24.14 30.41 -5.89
CA ASP A 201 -24.66 31.78 -5.81
C ASP A 201 -23.98 32.74 -6.80
N ASN A 202 -23.14 32.23 -7.70
CA ASN A 202 -22.36 32.96 -8.70
C ASN A 202 -21.27 33.87 -8.12
N THR A 203 -20.91 33.68 -6.84
CA THR A 203 -19.75 34.34 -6.24
C THR A 203 -18.45 33.62 -6.61
N LEU A 204 -17.34 34.37 -6.58
CA LEU A 204 -16.01 33.85 -6.91
C LEU A 204 -15.26 33.44 -5.65
N LEU A 205 -14.53 32.34 -5.78
CA LEU A 205 -13.71 31.72 -4.75
C LEU A 205 -12.32 31.46 -5.35
N TRP A 206 -11.24 31.88 -4.68
CA TRP A 206 -9.90 31.41 -5.04
C TRP A 206 -9.65 30.04 -4.42
N ALA A 207 -9.41 29.04 -5.27
CA ALA A 207 -9.20 27.67 -4.84
C ALA A 207 -7.85 27.15 -5.30
N ARG A 208 -7.15 26.46 -4.40
CA ARG A 208 -6.03 25.60 -4.77
C ARG A 208 -6.56 24.19 -5.00
N LEU A 209 -6.37 23.69 -6.22
CA LEU A 209 -6.77 22.37 -6.65
C LEU A 209 -5.54 21.49 -6.81
N THR A 210 -5.43 20.44 -6.00
CA THR A 210 -4.41 19.40 -6.18
C THR A 210 -5.09 18.15 -6.72
N ALA A 211 -4.85 17.84 -7.99
CA ALA A 211 -5.40 16.67 -8.65
C ALA A 211 -4.37 15.54 -8.69
N SER A 212 -4.78 14.34 -8.30
CA SER A 212 -3.97 13.13 -8.32
C SER A 212 -4.71 12.00 -9.05
N ARG A 213 -4.03 11.29 -9.93
CA ARG A 213 -4.58 10.14 -10.64
C ARG A 213 -4.47 8.89 -9.76
N VAL A 214 -5.57 8.16 -9.65
CA VAL A 214 -5.64 6.92 -8.88
C VAL A 214 -6.14 5.80 -9.79
N TRP A 215 -5.52 4.63 -9.67
CA TRP A 215 -5.93 3.43 -10.38
C TRP A 215 -6.91 2.62 -9.54
N ASP A 216 -8.11 2.40 -10.05
CA ASP A 216 -9.11 1.53 -9.43
C ASP A 216 -8.91 0.11 -9.97
N ALA A 217 -8.17 -0.71 -9.22
CA ALA A 217 -7.86 -2.09 -9.62
C ALA A 217 -9.13 -2.95 -9.88
N PRO A 218 -10.19 -2.87 -9.05
CA PRO A 218 -11.47 -3.54 -9.31
C PRO A 218 -12.15 -3.19 -10.64
N SER A 219 -12.22 -1.90 -11.02
CA SER A 219 -12.91 -1.47 -12.25
C SER A 219 -12.00 -1.38 -13.48
N ALA A 220 -10.70 -1.66 -13.30
CA ALA A 220 -9.66 -1.49 -14.32
C ALA A 220 -9.69 -0.10 -14.98
N SER A 221 -10.08 0.92 -14.22
CA SER A 221 -10.22 2.30 -14.70
C SER A 221 -9.47 3.28 -13.81
N ALA A 222 -8.95 4.34 -14.41
CA ALA A 222 -8.42 5.46 -13.64
C ALA A 222 -9.56 6.35 -13.14
N TYR A 223 -9.31 7.08 -12.06
CA TYR A 223 -10.11 8.24 -11.65
C TYR A 223 -9.16 9.29 -11.08
N PHE A 224 -9.66 10.50 -10.88
CA PHE A 224 -8.91 11.59 -10.27
C PHE A 224 -9.48 11.90 -8.90
N THR A 225 -8.59 12.06 -7.93
CA THR A 225 -8.92 12.65 -6.63
C THR A 225 -8.39 14.07 -6.64
N THR A 226 -9.29 15.03 -6.47
CA THR A 226 -8.96 16.46 -6.39
C THR A 226 -9.21 16.97 -4.98
N VAL A 227 -8.18 17.50 -4.37
CA VAL A 227 -8.26 18.23 -3.11
C VAL A 227 -8.52 19.71 -3.41
N LEU A 228 -9.56 20.27 -2.79
CA LEU A 228 -10.05 21.63 -2.93
C LEU A 228 -9.78 22.39 -1.62
N GLU A 229 -8.84 23.33 -1.66
CA GLU A 229 -8.55 24.25 -0.57
C GLU A 229 -9.06 25.65 -0.91
N ASP A 230 -9.91 26.23 -0.05
CA ASP A 230 -10.30 27.65 -0.16
C ASP A 230 -9.13 28.52 0.32
N ILE A 231 -8.53 29.25 -0.62
CA ILE A 231 -7.42 30.16 -0.35
C ILE A 231 -7.84 31.63 -0.47
N SER A 232 -9.14 31.93 -0.48
CA SER A 232 -9.66 33.29 -0.66
C SER A 232 -9.16 34.25 0.40
N GLU A 233 -9.16 33.84 1.67
CA GLU A 233 -8.66 34.67 2.77
C GLU A 233 -7.15 34.90 2.64
N SER A 234 -6.38 33.84 2.38
CA SER A 234 -4.93 33.92 2.18
C SER A 234 -4.58 34.83 0.99
N HIS A 235 -5.31 34.72 -0.12
CA HIS A 235 -5.12 35.53 -1.31
C HIS A 235 -5.48 36.99 -1.06
N ARG A 236 -6.59 37.25 -0.34
CA ARG A 236 -6.99 38.61 0.08
C ARG A 236 -5.92 39.25 0.96
N LEU A 237 -5.45 38.55 1.99
CA LEU A 237 -4.41 39.05 2.90
C LEU A 237 -3.10 39.30 2.16
N SER A 238 -2.68 38.39 1.28
CA SER A 238 -1.48 38.58 0.45
C SER A 238 -1.59 39.83 -0.44
N THR A 239 -2.76 40.03 -1.06
CA THR A 239 -3.03 41.20 -1.91
C THR A 239 -3.02 42.49 -1.08
N GLU A 240 -3.63 42.49 0.10
CA GLU A 240 -3.67 43.63 1.02
C GLU A 240 -2.27 43.99 1.51
N LEU A 241 -1.47 43.01 1.93
CA LEU A 241 -0.08 43.23 2.34
C LEU A 241 0.77 43.78 1.19
N SER A 242 0.61 43.24 -0.03
CA SER A 242 1.29 43.75 -1.23
C SER A 242 0.90 45.20 -1.53
N TYR A 243 -0.39 45.53 -1.38
CA TYR A 243 -0.88 46.89 -1.55
C TYR A 243 -0.28 47.84 -0.49
N MET A 244 -0.31 47.48 0.79
CA MET A 244 0.30 48.27 1.88
C MET A 244 1.83 48.41 1.73
N ALA A 245 2.49 47.42 1.12
CA ALA A 245 3.93 47.47 0.84
C ALA A 245 4.30 48.47 -0.27
N THR A 246 3.34 48.84 -1.13
CA THR A 246 3.54 49.70 -2.31
C THR A 246 2.81 51.03 -2.21
N HIS A 247 1.79 51.14 -1.36
CA HIS A 247 0.93 52.32 -1.20
C HIS A 247 0.88 52.79 0.26
N ASP A 248 0.60 54.07 0.45
CA ASP A 248 0.34 54.70 1.75
C ASP A 248 -1.12 54.47 2.16
N SER A 249 -1.33 53.99 3.39
CA SER A 249 -2.66 53.58 3.87
C SER A 249 -3.63 54.73 4.10
N LEU A 250 -3.15 55.96 4.28
CA LEU A 250 -3.98 57.14 4.52
C LEU A 250 -4.45 57.79 3.22
N THR A 251 -3.60 57.80 2.20
CA THR A 251 -3.83 58.55 0.96
C THR A 251 -4.16 57.68 -0.25
N GLY A 252 -3.85 56.38 -0.21
CA GLY A 252 -4.00 55.46 -1.35
C GLY A 252 -3.01 55.72 -2.50
N LEU A 253 -2.07 56.66 -2.32
CA LEU A 253 -1.00 56.94 -3.27
C LEU A 253 0.15 55.96 -3.06
N ILE A 254 1.02 55.81 -4.07
CA ILE A 254 2.24 55.01 -3.93
C ILE A 254 3.10 55.55 -2.78
N ASN A 255 3.65 54.65 -1.96
CA ASN A 255 4.50 55.06 -0.86
C ASN A 255 5.88 55.48 -1.36
N ARG A 256 6.65 56.15 -0.49
CA ARG A 256 7.97 56.68 -0.83
C ARG A 256 8.92 55.61 -1.39
N ARG A 257 8.91 54.40 -0.81
CA ARG A 257 9.80 53.30 -1.22
C ARG A 257 9.49 52.88 -2.66
N GLU A 258 8.22 52.70 -2.98
CA GLU A 258 7.78 52.33 -4.33
C GLU A 258 8.04 53.45 -5.34
N PHE A 259 7.82 54.71 -4.95
CA PHE A 259 8.16 55.86 -5.79
C PHE A 259 9.66 55.91 -6.14
N GLU A 260 10.54 55.76 -5.15
CA GLU A 260 11.99 55.75 -5.36
C GLU A 260 12.41 54.58 -6.28
N HIS A 261 11.80 53.41 -6.10
CA HIS A 261 12.01 52.24 -6.94
C HIS A 261 11.60 52.47 -8.41
N GLN A 262 10.39 52.98 -8.66
CA GLN A 262 9.92 53.27 -10.01
C GLN A 262 10.73 54.38 -10.68
N LEU A 263 11.06 55.46 -9.95
CA LEU A 263 11.89 56.55 -10.45
C LEU A 263 13.26 56.06 -10.89
N ALA A 264 13.92 55.22 -10.07
CA ALA A 264 15.20 54.62 -10.42
C ALA A 264 15.12 53.73 -11.67
N SER A 265 14.08 52.89 -11.76
CA SER A 265 13.83 52.01 -12.93
C SER A 265 13.65 52.82 -14.23
N HIS A 266 12.82 53.87 -14.20
CA HIS A 266 12.58 54.72 -15.36
C HIS A 266 13.82 55.53 -15.77
N LEU A 267 14.56 56.11 -14.82
CA LEU A 267 15.82 56.80 -15.10
C LEU A 267 16.89 55.84 -15.67
N GLY A 268 16.92 54.60 -15.20
CA GLY A 268 17.76 53.52 -15.72
C GLY A 268 17.46 53.22 -17.19
N ARG A 269 16.19 53.00 -17.53
CA ARG A 269 15.72 52.76 -18.92
C ARG A 269 16.03 53.94 -19.85
N ALA A 270 15.87 55.17 -19.37
CA ALA A 270 16.19 56.37 -20.15
C ALA A 270 17.71 56.53 -20.37
N ARG A 271 18.55 56.13 -19.42
CA ARG A 271 20.01 56.12 -19.59
C ARG A 271 20.49 55.03 -20.55
N SER A 272 19.87 53.84 -20.51
CA SER A 272 20.21 52.74 -21.42
C SER A 272 19.76 53.01 -22.86
N SER A 273 18.58 53.61 -23.06
CA SER A 273 18.11 53.99 -24.40
C SER A 273 18.99 55.07 -25.03
N ARG A 274 19.48 56.04 -24.23
CA ARG A 274 20.37 57.11 -24.68
C ARG A 274 21.81 56.66 -24.95
N ARG A 275 22.26 55.54 -24.36
CA ARG A 275 23.54 54.88 -24.71
C ARG A 275 23.43 53.97 -25.95
N GLY A 276 22.24 53.51 -26.31
CA GLY A 276 21.99 52.74 -27.53
C GLY A 276 21.92 53.59 -28.81
N SER A 277 21.67 54.90 -28.68
CA SER A 277 21.67 55.84 -29.80
C SER A 277 23.06 56.46 -30.01
N HIS A 278 24.01 55.70 -30.55
CA HIS A 278 25.18 56.30 -31.21
C HIS A 278 24.72 56.92 -32.53
N LEU A 279 24.37 58.21 -32.49
CA LEU A 279 24.25 59.05 -33.69
C LEU A 279 25.64 59.15 -34.37
N PRO A 280 25.75 58.95 -35.69
CA PRO A 280 27.03 59.05 -36.40
C PRO A 280 27.52 60.51 -36.39
N ARG A 281 28.84 60.70 -36.27
CA ARG A 281 29.52 62.00 -36.38
C ARG A 281 29.10 62.70 -37.69
N PRO A 282 28.84 64.03 -37.68
CA PRO A 282 28.55 64.74 -38.92
C PRO A 282 29.79 64.79 -39.81
N LEU A 283 29.64 64.34 -41.05
CA LEU A 283 30.60 64.52 -42.13
C LEU A 283 30.69 66.01 -42.50
N THR A 284 31.90 66.56 -42.47
CA THR A 284 32.25 67.87 -43.02
C THR A 284 32.09 67.89 -44.55
N PRO A 285 31.48 68.91 -45.17
CA PRO A 285 31.34 68.99 -46.62
C PRO A 285 32.64 69.49 -47.29
N PRO A 286 32.94 69.06 -48.55
CA PRO A 286 34.13 69.49 -49.27
C PRO A 286 33.97 70.90 -49.86
N GLY A 287 35.05 71.68 -49.81
CA GLY A 287 35.11 73.05 -50.31
C GLY A 287 34.99 73.15 -51.83
N ILE A 288 34.12 74.05 -52.29
CA ILE A 288 33.95 74.43 -53.70
C ILE A 288 34.84 75.67 -53.96
N ARG A 289 35.78 75.54 -54.90
CA ARG A 289 36.60 76.65 -55.43
C ARG A 289 35.76 77.49 -56.40
N PHE A 290 35.68 78.79 -56.18
CA PHE A 290 35.17 79.75 -57.16
C PHE A 290 36.29 80.19 -58.12
N ARG A 291 36.00 80.13 -59.43
CA ARG A 291 36.78 80.77 -60.51
C ARG A 291 36.01 82.01 -60.96
N THR A 292 36.72 83.13 -60.99
CA THR A 292 36.29 84.48 -61.42
C THR A 292 36.08 84.56 -62.93
N THR A 293 35.04 85.28 -63.37
CA THR A 293 35.04 86.15 -64.56
C THR A 293 33.82 87.08 -64.58
N ALA A 294 33.97 88.23 -65.24
CA ALA A 294 33.27 89.49 -65.05
C ALA A 294 31.89 89.65 -65.73
N VAL A 295 31.02 90.43 -65.06
CA VAL A 295 30.13 91.55 -65.48
C VAL A 295 30.25 91.95 -66.98
N PRO A 296 29.16 92.27 -67.74
CA PRO A 296 28.28 93.39 -67.40
C PRO A 296 26.79 93.43 -67.83
N THR A 297 26.04 94.23 -67.04
CA THR A 297 24.90 95.13 -67.33
C THR A 297 23.89 94.83 -68.45
N SER A 298 22.59 94.89 -68.11
CA SER A 298 21.61 95.95 -68.50
C SER A 298 20.17 95.43 -68.68
N HIS A 299 19.20 96.30 -68.33
CA HIS A 299 17.78 96.33 -68.76
C HIS A 299 16.83 95.22 -68.27
N CYS A 300 15.51 95.39 -68.09
CA CYS A 300 14.55 96.50 -68.01
C CYS A 300 13.19 95.85 -67.63
N TRP A 301 12.41 96.54 -66.79
CA TRP A 301 10.93 96.70 -66.83
C TRP A 301 9.94 95.53 -66.63
N ALA A 302 8.83 95.94 -65.96
CA ALA A 302 7.43 95.47 -66.03
C ALA A 302 7.12 94.15 -65.30
N SER A 303 6.10 94.02 -64.45
CA SER A 303 5.01 94.88 -63.94
C SER A 303 4.48 94.22 -62.66
#